data_AF-A0A1Q7XQX7-F1
#
_entry.id   AF-A0A1Q7XQX7-F1
#
_cell.length_a   1.000
_cell.length_b   1.000
_cell.length_c   1.000
_cell.angle_alpha   90.00
_cell.angle_beta   90.00
_cell.angle_gamma   90.00
#
_symmetry.space_group_name_H-M   'P 1'
#
loop_
_entity.id
_entity.type
_entity.pdbx_description
1 polymer ?
#
loop_
_entity_poly.entity_id
_entity_poly.type
_entity_poly.pdbx_seq_one_letter_code
_entity_poly.pdbx_strand_id
1 'polypeptide(L)'
;MTILLRSERAGKRTLCDSDKRWILRQQQHQCKCGTKLGMRNAFFENILPYDPSCCTDIHDLHAICLRCNEHGHREEEMKRLLTEYIEKNLVVTGHAF
;
A
#
# COMPACT_ATOMS: atom_id res chain seq x y z
N MET A 1 -7.66 11.12 7.21
CA MET A 1 -8.36 9.99 6.54
C MET A 1 -8.55 8.90 7.58
N THR A 2 -9.77 8.43 7.80
CA THR A 2 -10.07 7.43 8.82
C THR A 2 -10.20 6.06 8.15
N ILE A 3 -9.30 5.14 8.45
CA ILE A 3 -9.31 3.78 7.89
C ILE A 3 -10.25 2.91 8.72
N LEU A 4 -11.21 2.27 8.04
CA LEU A 4 -12.19 1.36 8.65
C LEU A 4 -11.80 -0.10 8.36
N LEU A 5 -11.52 -0.82 9.44
CA LEU A 5 -11.20 -2.23 9.44
C LEU A 5 -12.45 -3.11 9.55
N ARG A 6 -12.41 -4.26 8.87
CA ARG A 6 -13.37 -5.36 9.06
C ARG A 6 -13.15 -5.99 10.44
N SER A 7 -14.21 -6.15 11.23
CA SER A 7 -14.18 -6.84 12.52
C SER A 7 -15.19 -8.00 12.52
N GLU A 8 -14.75 -9.19 12.90
CA GLU A 8 -15.60 -10.38 13.01
C GLU A 8 -16.70 -10.24 14.06
N ARG A 9 -16.51 -9.39 15.07
CA ARG A 9 -17.41 -9.29 16.24
C ARG A 9 -18.32 -8.06 16.28
N ALA A 10 -18.02 -7.00 15.51
CA ALA A 10 -18.64 -5.69 15.77
C ALA A 10 -18.89 -4.82 14.51
N GLY A 11 -18.86 -5.40 13.30
CA GLY A 11 -19.02 -4.60 12.08
C GLY A 11 -17.74 -3.85 11.72
N LYS A 12 -17.81 -2.53 11.52
CA LYS A 12 -16.67 -1.68 11.10
C LYS A 12 -16.01 -1.06 12.33
N ARG A 13 -14.67 -1.13 12.44
CA ARG A 13 -13.90 -0.45 13.51
C ARG A 13 -12.83 0.45 12.92
N THR A 14 -12.44 1.51 13.60
CA THR A 14 -11.34 2.37 13.15
C THR A 14 -9.97 1.74 13.44
N LEU A 15 -8.99 2.03 12.57
CA LEU A 15 -7.59 1.66 12.78
C LEU A 15 -7.03 2.34 14.04
N CYS A 16 -6.65 1.57 15.05
CA CYS A 16 -6.14 2.09 16.32
C CYS A 16 -4.61 1.98 16.42
N ASP A 17 -4.02 2.52 17.50
CA ASP A 17 -2.57 2.53 17.66
C ASP A 17 -1.96 1.14 17.87
N SER A 18 -2.69 0.20 18.47
CA SER A 18 -2.25 -1.19 18.58
C SER A 18 -2.13 -1.87 17.22
N ASP A 19 -3.09 -1.61 16.31
CA ASP A 19 -3.07 -2.11 14.94
C ASP A 19 -1.89 -1.52 14.17
N LYS A 20 -1.70 -0.19 14.24
CA LYS A 20 -0.58 0.50 13.60
C LYS A 20 0.77 -0.06 14.06
N ARG A 21 0.93 -0.32 15.36
CA ARG A 21 2.14 -0.97 15.90
C ARG A 21 2.32 -2.39 15.38
N TRP A 22 1.23 -3.14 15.22
CA TRP A 22 1.28 -4.48 14.65
C TRP A 22 1.74 -4.44 13.18
N ILE A 23 1.17 -3.56 12.35
CA ILE A 23 1.56 -3.37 10.94
C ILE A 23 3.04 -3.01 10.84
N LEU A 24 3.51 -2.04 11.63
CA LEU A 24 4.92 -1.64 11.65
C LEU A 24 5.86 -2.81 12.01
N ARG A 25 5.46 -3.70 12.93
CA ARG A 25 6.25 -4.89 13.27
C ARG A 25 6.32 -5.89 12.13
N GLN A 26 5.21 -6.11 11.39
CA GLN A 26 5.21 -7.01 10.23
C GLN A 26 6.23 -6.56 9.17
N GLN A 27 6.40 -5.25 9.01
CA GLN A 27 7.36 -4.66 8.08
C GLN A 27 8.74 -4.36 8.70
N GLN A 28 9.02 -4.88 9.90
CA GLN A 28 10.28 -4.67 10.62
C GLN A 28 10.67 -3.18 10.72
N HIS A 29 9.65 -2.32 10.90
CA HIS A 29 9.82 -0.88 10.98
C HIS A 29 10.52 -0.28 9.74
N GLN A 30 10.27 -0.84 8.55
CA GLN A 30 10.87 -0.38 7.30
C GLN A 30 9.83 -0.23 6.19
N CYS A 31 9.92 0.88 5.47
CA CYS A 31 9.21 1.09 4.22
C CYS A 31 9.83 0.22 3.13
N LYS A 32 9.07 -0.09 2.06
CA LYS A 32 9.59 -0.81 0.88
C LYS A 32 10.84 -0.17 0.27
N CYS A 33 10.99 1.15 0.36
CA CYS A 33 12.17 1.89 -0.09
C CYS A 33 13.37 1.85 0.89
N GLY A 34 13.29 1.08 1.99
CA GLY A 34 14.32 0.95 3.02
C GLY A 34 14.30 2.05 4.10
N THR A 35 13.42 3.04 4.01
CA THR A 35 13.33 4.10 5.03
C THR A 35 12.77 3.54 6.34
N LYS A 36 13.42 3.85 7.48
CA LYS A 36 12.93 3.44 8.81
C LYS A 36 11.62 4.16 9.18
N LEU A 37 10.68 3.38 9.68
CA LEU A 37 9.34 3.80 10.05
C LEU A 37 9.10 3.69 11.56
N GLY A 38 8.38 4.68 12.07
CA GLY A 38 7.83 4.73 13.40
C GLY A 38 6.43 5.31 13.36
N MET A 39 5.74 5.28 14.50
CA MET A 39 4.35 5.71 14.61
C MET A 39 4.09 7.16 14.15
N ARG A 40 5.11 8.04 14.20
CA ARG A 40 4.99 9.46 13.87
C ARG A 40 5.26 9.81 12.40
N ASN A 41 6.01 8.97 11.69
CA ASN A 41 6.46 9.25 10.32
C ASN A 41 5.99 8.19 9.30
N ALA A 42 5.13 7.28 9.74
CA ALA A 42 4.51 6.25 8.90
C ALA A 42 3.09 6.63 8.51
N PHE A 43 2.77 6.45 7.23
CA PHE A 43 1.44 6.56 6.67
C PHE A 43 0.91 5.15 6.44
N PHE A 44 -0.36 4.92 6.77
CA PHE A 44 -1.00 3.62 6.62
C PHE A 44 -1.96 3.70 5.45
N GLU A 45 -1.85 2.77 4.50
CA GLU A 45 -2.75 2.69 3.34
C GLU A 45 -3.00 1.24 2.93
N ASN A 46 -3.98 1.04 2.07
CA ASN A 46 -4.26 -0.26 1.46
C ASN A 46 -3.20 -0.59 0.40
N ILE A 47 -2.79 -1.85 0.35
CA ILE A 47 -1.93 -2.38 -0.73
C ILE A 47 -2.69 -2.34 -2.06
N LEU A 48 -3.99 -2.65 -2.02
CA LEU A 48 -4.89 -2.60 -3.16
C LEU A 48 -5.62 -1.26 -3.25
N PRO A 49 -6.08 -0.87 -4.45
CA PRO A 49 -6.90 0.31 -4.63
C PRO A 49 -8.09 0.31 -3.66
N TYR A 50 -8.34 1.47 -3.03
CA TYR A 50 -9.42 1.60 -2.07
C TYR A 50 -10.78 1.41 -2.74
N ASP A 51 -11.50 0.37 -2.35
CA ASP A 51 -12.91 0.18 -2.69
C ASP A 51 -13.78 0.78 -1.57
N PRO A 52 -14.52 1.88 -1.82
CA PRO A 52 -15.34 2.53 -0.81
C PRO A 52 -16.51 1.68 -0.32
N SER A 53 -16.87 0.62 -1.06
CA SER A 53 -17.94 -0.30 -0.69
C SER A 53 -17.47 -1.36 0.33
N CYS A 54 -16.16 -1.57 0.45
CA CYS A 54 -15.58 -2.61 1.29
C CYS A 54 -14.90 -2.06 2.55
N CYS A 55 -14.88 -2.88 3.60
CA CYS A 55 -14.05 -2.62 4.78
C CYS A 55 -12.66 -3.19 4.51
N THR A 56 -11.63 -2.49 4.96
CA THR A 56 -10.23 -2.92 4.80
C THR A 56 -9.93 -4.08 5.75
N ASP A 57 -9.25 -5.12 5.27
CA ASP A 57 -8.60 -6.08 6.16
C ASP A 57 -7.30 -5.47 6.71
N ILE A 58 -6.98 -5.73 7.98
CA ILE A 58 -5.72 -5.25 8.56
C ILE A 58 -4.50 -5.85 7.84
N HIS A 59 -4.64 -7.03 7.24
CA HIS A 59 -3.59 -7.69 6.45
C HIS A 59 -3.37 -7.02 5.09
N ASP A 60 -4.36 -6.27 4.59
CA ASP A 60 -4.26 -5.51 3.35
C ASP A 60 -3.66 -4.11 3.57
N LEU A 61 -3.30 -3.78 4.82
CA LEU A 61 -2.65 -2.52 5.16
C LEU A 61 -1.14 -2.65 5.20
N HIS A 62 -0.47 -1.61 4.71
CA HIS A 62 0.96 -1.41 4.90
C HIS A 62 1.28 0.01 5.38
N ALA A 63 2.46 0.15 5.95
CA ALA A 63 3.04 1.40 6.39
C ALA A 63 4.08 1.87 5.37
N ILE A 64 3.98 3.14 4.96
CA ILE A 64 4.90 3.78 4.01
C ILE A 64 5.47 5.08 4.57
N CYS A 65 6.63 5.49 4.08
CA CYS A 65 7.25 6.76 4.46
C CYS A 65 6.61 7.94 3.71
N LEU A 66 6.83 9.16 4.20
CA LEU A 66 6.34 10.38 3.56
C LEU A 66 6.66 10.41 2.06
N ARG A 67 7.92 10.14 1.68
CA ARG A 67 8.38 10.17 0.28
C ARG A 67 7.60 9.21 -0.63
N CYS A 68 7.35 7.99 -0.17
CA CYS A 68 6.56 7.03 -0.95
C CYS A 68 5.07 7.40 -0.99
N ASN A 69 4.60 8.19 -0.02
CA ASN A 69 3.23 8.69 0.01
C ASN A 69 3.05 9.95 -0.85
N GLU A 70 4.13 10.64 -1.25
CA GLU A 70 4.06 11.83 -2.08
C GLU A 70 3.52 11.50 -3.48
N HIS A 71 2.58 12.32 -3.95
CA HIS A 71 1.88 12.12 -5.23
C HIS A 71 2.84 11.95 -6.41
N GLY A 72 3.89 12.78 -6.48
CA GLY A 72 4.87 12.72 -7.56
C GLY A 72 5.61 11.37 -7.63
N HIS A 73 5.99 10.80 -6.49
CA HIS A 73 6.63 9.49 -6.44
C HIS A 73 5.65 8.36 -6.83
N ARG A 74 4.37 8.50 -6.46
CA ARG A 74 3.33 7.52 -6.85
C ARG A 74 3.07 7.55 -8.35
N GLU A 75 2.97 8.74 -8.94
CA GLU A 75 2.80 8.91 -10.39
C GLU A 75 4.00 8.36 -11.16
N GLU A 76 5.23 8.60 -10.69
CA GLU A 76 6.45 8.11 -11.34
C GLU A 76 6.53 6.57 -11.29
N GLU A 77 6.25 5.96 -10.14
CA GLU A 77 6.22 4.50 -10.03
C GLU A 77 5.11 3.89 -10.90
N MET A 78 3.94 4.53 -10.99
CA MET A 78 2.87 4.07 -11.87
C MET A 78 3.27 4.16 -13.35
N LYS A 79 3.91 5.25 -13.76
CA LYS A 79 4.49 5.38 -15.11
C LYS A 79 5.53 4.29 -15.37
N ARG A 80 6.43 4.03 -14.41
CA ARG A 80 7.45 2.98 -14.52
C ARG A 80 6.83 1.60 -14.72
N LEU A 81 5.83 1.24 -13.91
CA LEU A 81 5.12 -0.04 -14.02
C LEU A 81 4.37 -0.17 -15.35
N LEU A 82 3.73 0.90 -15.82
CA LEU A 82 3.05 0.93 -17.12
C LEU A 82 4.05 0.75 -18.27
N THR A 83 5.19 1.44 -18.23
CA THR A 83 6.26 1.26 -19.22
C THR A 83 6.77 -0.17 -19.23
N GLU A 84 7.09 -0.75 -18.06
CA GLU A 84 7.56 -2.13 -17.97
C GLU A 84 6.53 -3.13 -18.51
N TYR A 85 5.24 -2.91 -18.23
CA TYR A 85 4.16 -3.73 -18.78
C TYR A 85 4.08 -3.61 -20.31
N ILE A 86 4.12 -2.39 -20.85
CA ILE A 86 4.09 -2.15 -22.30
C ILE A 86 5.29 -2.83 -22.97
N GLU A 87 6.51 -2.64 -22.45
CA GLU A 87 7.72 -3.25 -23.00
C GLU A 87 7.66 -4.79 -22.97
N LYS A 88 7.25 -5.38 -21.85
CA LYS A 88 7.10 -6.83 -21.72
C LYS A 88 6.05 -7.39 -22.67
N ASN A 89 4.93 -6.69 -22.87
CA ASN A 89 3.88 -7.15 -23.78
C ASN A 89 4.22 -6.91 -25.26
N LEU A 90 5.00 -5.86 -25.58
CA LEU A 90 5.51 -5.64 -26.94
C LEU A 90 6.52 -6.72 -27.35
N VAL A 91 7.36 -7.20 -26.42
CA VAL A 91 8.27 -8.34 -26.65
C VAL A 91 7.51 -9.65 -26.86
N VAL A 92 6.37 -9.86 -26.17
CA VAL A 92 5.53 -11.05 -26.35
C VAL A 92 4.78 -11.03 -27.70
N THR A 93 4.44 -9.87 -28.24
CA THR A 93 3.84 -9.74 -29.58
C THR A 93 4.86 -9.81 -30.73
N GLY A 94 6.16 -9.93 -30.45
CA GLY A 94 7.22 -10.06 -31.46
C GLY A 94 7.45 -11.48 -32.00
N HIS A 95 6.63 -12.46 -31.62
CA HIS A 95 6.75 -13.86 -32.04
C HIS A 95 5.41 -14.44 -32.50
N ALA A 96 4.77 -13.81 -33.49
CA ALA A 96 3.80 -14.47 -34.36
C ALA A 96 3.50 -13.61 -35.60
N PHE A 97 4.06 -14.06 -36.72
CA PHE A 97 3.76 -13.76 -38.14
C PHE A 97 4.19 -12.39 -38.70
#